data_AF-U2KDV2-F1
#
_entry.id   AF-U2KDV2-F1
#
_cell.length_a   1.000
_cell.length_b   1.000
_cell.length_c   1.000
_cell.angle_alpha   90.00
_cell.angle_beta   90.00
_cell.angle_gamma   90.00
#
_symmetry.space_group_name_H-M   'P 1'
#
loop_
_entity.id
_entity.type
_entity.pdbx_description
1 polymer ?
#
loop_
_entity_poly.entity_id
_entity_poly.type
_entity_poly.pdbx_seq_one_letter_code
_entity_poly.pdbx_strand_id
1 'polypeptide(L)'
;MINRVLIRTRVLQVAYAHLHRGELRLATAEQDLLLSLHRTYDLYLFLLQLIPSLTEFHREVLEIRKKKHLATKAERSPNLRLVENRLAAKLASSEKLSSWYEGFNLRWEEDESLLRHLLRRIEASEIYAHYLQAEESTFELDRDFWVEIFHELFATDEELAEMLEQNSIYWEDDLKCTEKAETEERPASEDEAVEQALAEARQAGAYQSLRLENGPVEIVKDFVEKTLRKSEEENAFDQEIRPAFKDEDDERFARMLFRQTLLKYSEQMKLIEPVLSTEWSSERLADIDALLLNLGLTEFLYFPMIPTQITINEYVELAKHFSTAHSASFVNGVLDALARKLKEEGKILKQ
;
A
#
# COMPACT_ATOMS: atom_id res chain seq x y z
N MET A 1 2.16 6.22 -10.31
CA MET A 1 2.04 6.04 -8.85
C MET A 1 2.31 4.58 -8.53
N ILE A 2 1.59 3.67 -9.19
CA ILE A 2 1.83 2.23 -9.17
C ILE A 2 3.24 1.94 -9.70
N ASN A 3 4.12 1.53 -8.80
CA ASN A 3 5.49 1.11 -9.12
C ASN A 3 5.59 -0.42 -9.12
N ARG A 4 6.74 -0.96 -9.52
CA ARG A 4 6.94 -2.42 -9.60
C ARG A 4 6.89 -3.13 -8.26
N VAL A 5 7.25 -2.46 -7.16
CA VAL A 5 7.12 -2.99 -5.79
C VAL A 5 5.65 -3.28 -5.46
N LEU A 6 4.78 -2.30 -5.66
CA LEU A 6 3.34 -2.45 -5.46
C LEU A 6 2.76 -3.50 -6.40
N ILE A 7 3.19 -3.52 -7.67
CA ILE A 7 2.73 -4.53 -8.63
C ILE A 7 3.08 -5.94 -8.16
N ARG A 8 4.34 -6.21 -7.75
CA ARG A 8 4.73 -7.54 -7.24
C ARG A 8 3.91 -7.94 -6.02
N THR A 9 3.67 -6.99 -5.12
CA THR A 9 2.85 -7.20 -3.91
C THR A 9 1.42 -7.60 -4.30
N ARG A 10 0.77 -6.86 -5.20
CA ARG A 10 -0.59 -7.18 -5.67
C ARG A 10 -0.65 -8.49 -6.46
N VAL A 11 0.35 -8.76 -7.30
CA VAL A 11 0.46 -10.03 -8.01
C VAL A 11 0.57 -11.19 -7.02
N LEU A 12 1.41 -11.07 -5.98
CA LEU A 12 1.56 -12.08 -4.94
C LEU A 12 0.23 -12.33 -4.21
N GLN A 13 -0.42 -11.27 -3.70
CA GLN A 13 -1.69 -11.38 -2.97
C GLN A 13 -2.79 -12.04 -3.82
N VAL A 14 -2.98 -11.57 -5.06
CA VAL A 14 -4.03 -12.10 -5.95
C VAL A 14 -3.71 -13.52 -6.42
N ALA A 15 -2.45 -13.81 -6.75
CA ALA A 15 -2.04 -15.16 -7.15
C ALA A 15 -2.18 -16.16 -5.99
N TYR A 16 -1.82 -15.75 -4.77
CA TYR A 16 -1.99 -16.57 -3.58
C TYR A 16 -3.46 -16.87 -3.30
N ALA A 17 -4.32 -15.84 -3.32
CA ALA A 17 -5.76 -16.00 -3.19
C ALA A 17 -6.35 -16.90 -4.28
N HIS A 18 -5.88 -16.78 -5.52
CA HIS A 18 -6.30 -17.62 -6.64
C HIS A 18 -5.95 -19.09 -6.44
N LEU A 19 -4.72 -19.39 -5.99
CA LEU A 19 -4.27 -20.76 -5.74
C LEU A 19 -5.07 -21.44 -4.62
N HIS A 20 -5.52 -20.68 -3.62
CA HIS A 20 -6.24 -21.23 -2.46
C HIS A 20 -7.77 -21.28 -2.62
N ARG A 21 -8.36 -20.48 -3.52
CA ARG A 21 -9.83 -20.42 -3.71
C ARG A 21 -10.40 -21.48 -4.66
N GLY A 22 -9.60 -22.42 -5.16
CA GLY A 22 -10.04 -23.45 -6.11
C GLY A 22 -10.18 -22.93 -7.55
N GLU A 23 -10.97 -23.59 -8.41
CA GLU A 23 -11.11 -23.29 -9.86
C GLU A 23 -11.68 -21.90 -10.16
N LEU A 24 -10.83 -20.88 -10.04
CA LEU A 24 -11.04 -19.57 -10.65
C LEU A 24 -10.44 -19.61 -12.07
N ARG A 25 -11.12 -19.00 -13.02
CA ARG A 25 -10.57 -18.86 -14.38
C ARG A 25 -9.46 -17.82 -14.35
N LEU A 26 -8.35 -18.07 -15.06
CA LEU A 26 -7.24 -17.12 -15.16
C LEU A 26 -7.70 -15.72 -15.57
N ALA A 27 -8.69 -15.62 -16.48
CA ALA A 27 -9.26 -14.35 -16.91
C ALA A 27 -9.91 -13.56 -15.76
N THR A 28 -10.60 -14.24 -14.85
CA THR A 28 -11.22 -13.62 -13.67
C THR A 28 -10.14 -13.13 -12.70
N ALA A 29 -9.13 -13.97 -12.45
CA ALA A 29 -8.04 -13.61 -11.54
C ALA A 29 -7.21 -12.42 -12.07
N GLU A 30 -7.05 -12.30 -13.38
CA GLU A 30 -6.42 -11.12 -13.99
C GLU A 30 -7.30 -9.87 -13.85
N GLN A 31 -8.62 -10.00 -14.00
CA GLN A 31 -9.53 -8.89 -13.74
C GLN A 31 -9.45 -8.42 -12.28
N ASP A 32 -9.36 -9.36 -11.33
CA ASP A 32 -9.17 -9.06 -9.91
C ASP A 32 -7.85 -8.31 -9.66
N LEU A 33 -6.76 -8.73 -10.32
CA LEU A 33 -5.48 -8.00 -10.24
C LEU A 33 -5.62 -6.56 -10.75
N LEU A 34 -6.21 -6.36 -11.93
CA LEU A 34 -6.36 -5.03 -12.52
C LEU A 34 -7.27 -4.15 -11.66
N LEU A 35 -8.33 -4.73 -11.10
CA LEU A 35 -9.21 -4.05 -10.16
C LEU A 35 -8.44 -3.65 -8.89
N SER A 36 -7.62 -4.52 -8.32
CA SER A 36 -6.80 -4.19 -7.14
C SER A 36 -5.83 -3.04 -7.38
N LEU A 37 -5.22 -2.99 -8.57
CA LEU A 37 -4.32 -1.92 -8.99
C LEU A 37 -5.08 -0.61 -9.19
N HIS A 38 -6.24 -0.66 -9.84
CA HIS A 38 -7.12 0.49 -10.00
C HIS A 38 -7.58 1.04 -8.64
N ARG A 39 -8.01 0.17 -7.72
CA ARG A 39 -8.42 0.56 -6.36
C ARG A 39 -7.29 1.18 -5.56
N THR A 40 -6.06 0.74 -5.79
CA THR A 40 -4.89 1.38 -5.18
C THR A 40 -4.67 2.80 -5.71
N TYR A 41 -4.97 3.04 -7.00
CA TYR A 41 -4.94 4.39 -7.57
C TYR A 41 -6.11 5.26 -7.12
N ASP A 42 -7.31 4.69 -6.99
CA ASP A 42 -8.47 5.37 -6.40
C ASP A 42 -8.15 5.88 -4.99
N LEU A 43 -7.48 5.06 -4.16
CA LEU A 43 -7.08 5.46 -2.81
C LEU A 43 -6.16 6.68 -2.81
N TYR A 44 -5.19 6.69 -3.71
CA TYR A 44 -4.26 7.82 -3.85
C TYR A 44 -5.01 9.13 -4.14
N LEU A 45 -5.97 9.11 -5.06
CA LEU A 45 -6.79 10.27 -5.38
C LEU A 45 -7.75 10.62 -4.23
N PHE A 46 -8.33 9.62 -3.57
CA PHE A 46 -9.24 9.82 -2.44
C PHE A 46 -8.56 10.51 -1.26
N LEU A 47 -7.33 10.10 -0.93
CA LEU A 47 -6.53 10.72 0.13
C LEU A 47 -6.05 12.14 -0.23
N LEU A 48 -5.80 12.43 -1.50
CA LEU A 48 -5.55 13.81 -1.95
C LEU A 48 -6.80 14.70 -1.78
N GLN A 49 -7.98 14.15 -2.06
CA GLN A 49 -9.27 14.83 -1.90
C GLN A 49 -9.63 15.11 -0.43
N LEU A 50 -9.05 14.38 0.53
CA LEU A 50 -9.29 14.61 1.95
C LEU A 50 -8.93 16.05 2.37
N ILE A 51 -7.85 16.61 1.83
CA ILE A 51 -7.38 17.97 2.16
C ILE A 51 -8.42 19.05 1.82
N PRO A 52 -8.91 19.17 0.56
CA PRO A 52 -9.94 20.15 0.23
C PRO A 52 -11.26 19.87 0.96
N SER A 53 -11.69 18.61 1.09
CA SER A 53 -12.93 18.27 1.81
C SER A 53 -12.86 18.65 3.30
N LEU A 54 -11.73 18.42 3.97
CA LEU A 54 -11.54 18.79 5.38
C LEU A 54 -11.43 20.32 5.55
N THR A 55 -10.83 21.01 4.58
CA THR A 55 -10.73 22.47 4.58
C THR A 55 -12.11 23.13 4.42
N GLU A 56 -12.95 22.59 3.54
CA GLU A 56 -14.34 23.04 3.38
C GLU A 56 -15.16 22.74 4.65
N PHE A 57 -15.04 21.54 5.20
CA PHE A 57 -15.70 21.19 6.45
C PHE A 57 -15.27 22.11 7.61
N HIS A 58 -13.98 22.49 7.68
CA HIS A 58 -13.51 23.47 8.66
C HIS A 58 -14.19 24.84 8.47
N ARG A 59 -14.37 25.29 7.21
CA ARG A 59 -15.10 26.54 6.90
C ARG A 59 -16.52 26.48 7.46
N GLU A 60 -17.24 25.40 7.23
CA GLU A 60 -18.60 25.20 7.74
C GLU A 60 -18.63 25.24 9.28
N VAL A 61 -17.69 24.55 9.93
CA VAL A 61 -17.53 24.55 11.38
C VAL A 61 -17.29 25.97 11.92
N LEU A 62 -16.45 26.78 11.27
CA LEU A 62 -16.22 28.17 11.66
C LEU A 62 -17.49 29.02 11.50
N GLU A 63 -18.24 28.85 10.42
CA GLU A 63 -19.51 29.56 10.21
C GLU A 63 -20.56 29.22 11.27
N ILE A 64 -20.62 27.96 11.69
CA ILE A 64 -21.48 27.53 12.81
C ILE A 64 -21.00 28.16 14.12
N ARG A 65 -19.69 28.13 14.40
CA ARG A 65 -19.10 28.72 15.63
C ARG A 65 -19.35 30.23 15.72
N LYS A 66 -19.22 30.97 14.61
CA LYS A 66 -19.51 32.42 14.54
C LYS A 66 -20.97 32.77 14.92
N LYS A 67 -21.92 31.91 14.52
CA LYS A 67 -23.36 32.13 14.71
C LYS A 67 -23.88 31.72 16.10
N LYS A 68 -23.05 31.13 16.96
CA LYS A 68 -23.45 30.75 18.32
C LYS A 68 -23.88 31.97 19.14
N HIS A 69 -24.97 31.82 19.89
CA HIS A 69 -25.50 32.90 20.75
C HIS A 69 -24.48 33.40 21.79
N LEU A 70 -23.61 32.51 22.28
CA LEU A 70 -22.53 32.82 23.22
C LEU A 70 -21.14 32.64 22.59
N ALA A 71 -20.99 33.03 21.31
CA ALA A 71 -19.70 32.99 20.64
C ALA A 71 -18.67 33.88 21.34
N THR A 72 -17.50 33.32 21.64
CA THR A 72 -16.34 34.05 22.16
C THR A 72 -15.82 35.07 21.13
N LYS A 73 -14.98 36.03 21.57
CA LYS A 73 -14.36 37.00 20.64
C LYS A 73 -13.52 36.31 19.56
N ALA A 74 -12.81 35.24 19.93
CA ALA A 74 -12.03 34.43 19.00
C ALA A 74 -12.93 33.67 18.00
N GLU A 75 -14.09 33.17 18.43
CA GLU A 75 -15.06 32.51 17.52
C GLU A 75 -15.74 33.51 16.57
N ARG A 76 -15.92 34.78 16.97
CA ARG A 76 -16.48 35.82 16.09
C ARG A 76 -15.49 36.32 15.04
N SER A 77 -14.21 36.20 15.31
CA SER A 77 -13.13 36.57 14.41
C SER A 77 -12.08 35.46 14.37
N PRO A 78 -12.43 34.29 13.80
CA PRO A 78 -11.54 33.15 13.78
C PRO A 78 -10.37 33.41 12.83
N ASN A 79 -9.26 32.73 13.09
CA ASN A 79 -8.17 32.67 12.14
C ASN A 79 -8.61 31.87 10.90
N LEU A 80 -8.44 32.42 9.71
CA LEU A 80 -8.87 31.82 8.45
C LEU A 80 -7.74 31.10 7.71
N ARG A 81 -6.51 31.09 8.23
CA ARG A 81 -5.30 30.58 7.55
C ARG A 81 -5.44 29.13 7.06
N LEU A 82 -6.17 28.26 7.78
CA LEU A 82 -6.45 26.90 7.31
C LEU A 82 -7.47 26.89 6.15
N VAL A 83 -8.54 27.68 6.27
CA VAL A 83 -9.60 27.78 5.25
C VAL A 83 -9.11 28.44 3.96
N GLU A 84 -8.13 29.34 4.07
CA GLU A 84 -7.50 30.07 2.99
C GLU A 84 -6.18 29.44 2.52
N ASN A 85 -5.88 28.21 2.99
CA ASN A 85 -4.65 27.50 2.63
C ASN A 85 -4.55 27.30 1.12
N ARG A 86 -3.45 27.77 0.53
CA ARG A 86 -3.25 27.81 -0.93
C ARG A 86 -3.10 26.43 -1.55
N LEU A 87 -2.47 25.48 -0.85
CA LEU A 87 -2.37 24.10 -1.32
C LEU A 87 -3.76 23.44 -1.37
N ALA A 88 -4.58 23.61 -0.34
CA ALA A 88 -5.95 23.09 -0.31
C ALA A 88 -6.81 23.70 -1.42
N ALA A 89 -6.73 25.02 -1.63
CA ALA A 89 -7.42 25.70 -2.72
C ALA A 89 -6.94 25.21 -4.10
N LYS A 90 -5.63 25.01 -4.26
CA LYS A 90 -5.02 24.47 -5.47
C LYS A 90 -5.51 23.04 -5.77
N LEU A 91 -5.56 22.17 -4.76
CA LEU A 91 -6.16 20.83 -4.85
C LEU A 91 -7.64 20.90 -5.26
N ALA A 92 -8.43 21.76 -4.62
CA ALA A 92 -9.86 21.95 -4.94
C ALA A 92 -10.10 22.47 -6.37
N SER A 93 -9.13 23.19 -6.95
CA SER A 93 -9.19 23.69 -8.32
C SER A 93 -8.80 22.68 -9.40
N SER A 94 -8.38 21.47 -9.01
CA SER A 94 -7.98 20.40 -9.94
C SER A 94 -9.19 19.82 -10.68
N GLU A 95 -9.27 20.04 -11.99
CA GLU A 95 -10.35 19.46 -12.81
C GLU A 95 -10.25 17.94 -12.85
N LYS A 96 -9.02 17.38 -12.93
CA LYS A 96 -8.80 15.93 -12.89
C LYS A 96 -9.29 15.30 -11.60
N LEU A 97 -8.97 15.91 -10.45
CA LEU A 97 -9.37 15.39 -9.15
C LEU A 97 -10.88 15.52 -8.95
N SER A 98 -11.44 16.69 -9.26
CA SER A 98 -12.89 16.95 -9.15
C SER A 98 -13.70 15.99 -10.03
N SER A 99 -13.32 15.85 -11.31
CA SER A 99 -14.02 14.98 -12.25
C SER A 99 -13.96 13.51 -11.83
N TRP A 100 -12.81 13.05 -11.33
CA TRP A 100 -12.69 11.71 -10.77
C TRP A 100 -13.57 11.56 -9.52
N TYR A 101 -13.54 12.52 -8.60
CA TYR A 101 -14.29 12.46 -7.35
C TYR A 101 -15.80 12.44 -7.58
N GLU A 102 -16.31 13.25 -8.51
CA GLU A 102 -17.73 13.24 -8.93
C GLU A 102 -18.20 11.87 -9.41
N GLY A 103 -17.33 11.15 -10.16
CA GLY A 103 -17.62 9.80 -10.66
C GLY A 103 -17.29 8.67 -9.66
N PHE A 104 -16.55 8.98 -8.59
CA PHE A 104 -16.22 8.02 -7.54
C PHE A 104 -17.45 7.77 -6.65
N ASN A 105 -17.51 6.63 -5.96
CA ASN A 105 -18.71 6.26 -5.19
C ASN A 105 -18.67 6.66 -3.71
N LEU A 106 -17.52 7.08 -3.19
CA LEU A 106 -17.37 7.42 -1.77
C LEU A 106 -17.17 8.93 -1.61
N ARG A 107 -17.75 9.48 -0.54
CA ARG A 107 -17.67 10.90 -0.22
C ARG A 107 -17.19 11.09 1.21
N TRP A 108 -16.17 11.92 1.40
CA TRP A 108 -15.73 12.36 2.72
C TRP A 108 -16.85 13.07 3.49
N GLU A 109 -17.70 13.80 2.76
CA GLU A 109 -18.82 14.56 3.31
C GLU A 109 -19.93 13.67 3.89
N GLU A 110 -19.98 12.39 3.53
CA GLU A 110 -20.95 11.43 4.09
C GLU A 110 -20.55 10.98 5.50
N ASP A 111 -19.28 11.11 5.88
CA ASP A 111 -18.78 10.81 7.23
C ASP A 111 -18.28 12.07 7.95
N GLU A 112 -19.24 12.92 8.34
CA GLU A 112 -18.97 14.08 9.18
C GLU A 112 -18.29 13.72 10.51
N SER A 113 -18.47 12.49 11.00
CA SER A 113 -17.92 12.07 12.28
C SER A 113 -16.40 11.93 12.19
N LEU A 114 -15.91 11.28 11.14
CA LEU A 114 -14.49 11.16 10.83
C LEU A 114 -13.87 12.52 10.51
N LEU A 115 -14.51 13.34 9.67
CA LEU A 115 -14.01 14.70 9.38
C LEU A 115 -13.88 15.54 10.66
N ARG A 116 -14.83 15.41 11.59
CA ARG A 116 -14.79 16.09 12.89
C ARG A 116 -13.69 15.55 13.79
N HIS A 117 -13.46 14.24 13.79
CA HIS A 117 -12.34 13.61 14.49
C HIS A 117 -11.00 14.13 13.97
N LEU A 118 -10.76 14.02 12.67
CA LEU A 118 -9.53 14.48 12.03
C LEU A 118 -9.29 15.98 12.26
N LEU A 119 -10.33 16.81 12.12
CA LEU A 119 -10.21 18.24 12.38
C LEU A 119 -9.85 18.54 13.85
N ARG A 120 -10.42 17.81 14.82
CA ARG A 120 -10.04 17.97 16.23
C ARG A 120 -8.59 17.59 16.49
N ARG A 121 -8.09 16.53 15.84
CA ARG A 121 -6.67 16.15 15.91
C ARG A 121 -5.77 17.25 15.37
N ILE A 122 -6.12 17.85 14.22
CA ILE A 122 -5.40 19.02 13.69
C ILE A 122 -5.43 20.16 14.70
N GLU A 123 -6.62 20.57 15.17
CA GLU A 123 -6.79 21.70 16.10
C GLU A 123 -6.03 21.52 17.41
N ALA A 124 -5.81 20.28 17.86
CA ALA A 124 -5.08 19.94 19.07
C ALA A 124 -3.56 19.78 18.87
N SER A 125 -3.07 19.78 17.63
CA SER A 125 -1.66 19.52 17.31
C SER A 125 -0.75 20.72 17.50
N GLU A 126 0.52 20.47 17.86
CA GLU A 126 1.55 21.51 17.88
C GLU A 126 1.85 22.06 16.48
N ILE A 127 1.73 21.22 15.44
CA ILE A 127 1.87 21.60 14.02
C ILE A 127 0.91 22.74 13.69
N TYR A 128 -0.37 22.59 14.05
CA TYR A 128 -1.38 23.62 13.82
C TYR A 128 -1.12 24.88 14.65
N ALA A 129 -0.73 24.75 15.92
CA ALA A 129 -0.42 25.89 16.76
C ALA A 129 0.73 26.73 16.18
N HIS A 130 1.80 26.09 15.69
CA HIS A 130 2.92 26.76 15.01
C HIS A 130 2.48 27.40 13.69
N TYR A 131 1.70 26.69 12.88
CA TYR A 131 1.18 27.20 11.61
C TYR A 131 0.32 28.47 11.79
N LEU A 132 -0.48 28.56 12.87
CA LEU A 132 -1.26 29.76 13.18
C LEU A 132 -0.39 30.94 13.64
N GLN A 133 0.79 30.69 14.21
CA GLN A 133 1.68 31.72 14.75
C GLN A 133 2.69 32.26 13.73
N ALA A 134 2.88 31.57 12.60
CA ALA A 134 3.81 32.01 11.56
C ALA A 134 3.51 33.45 11.11
N GLU A 135 4.54 34.29 10.99
CA GLU A 135 4.39 35.69 10.56
C GLU A 135 4.16 35.78 9.05
N GLU A 136 4.75 34.87 8.29
CA GLU A 136 4.64 34.80 6.84
C GLU A 136 3.47 33.90 6.40
N SER A 137 2.92 34.16 5.22
CA SER A 137 1.91 33.31 4.57
C SER A 137 2.38 33.05 3.15
N THR A 138 3.12 31.97 2.99
CA THR A 138 3.71 31.51 1.72
C THR A 138 3.08 30.19 1.29
N PHE A 139 3.16 29.86 0.01
CA PHE A 139 2.67 28.56 -0.47
C PHE A 139 3.46 27.40 0.15
N GLU A 140 4.76 27.57 0.35
CA GLU A 140 5.62 26.56 0.97
C GLU A 140 5.18 26.25 2.39
N LEU A 141 4.85 27.27 3.19
CA LEU A 141 4.33 27.08 4.55
C LEU A 141 3.00 26.30 4.53
N ASP A 142 2.09 26.68 3.63
CA ASP A 142 0.79 26.06 3.47
C ASP A 142 0.90 24.60 3.00
N ARG A 143 1.87 24.31 2.14
CA ARG A 143 2.20 22.97 1.65
C ARG A 143 2.81 22.12 2.76
N ASP A 144 3.84 22.64 3.42
CA ASP A 144 4.59 21.92 4.44
C ASP A 144 3.69 21.59 5.64
N PHE A 145 2.76 22.49 6.00
CA PHE A 145 1.71 22.19 6.97
C PHE A 145 0.92 20.93 6.62
N TRP A 146 0.36 20.81 5.41
CA TRP A 146 -0.42 19.63 5.03
C TRP A 146 0.42 18.37 4.87
N VAL A 147 1.68 18.50 4.42
CA VAL A 147 2.63 17.38 4.37
C VAL A 147 2.88 16.84 5.78
N GLU A 148 3.14 17.71 6.75
CA GLU A 148 3.34 17.32 8.15
C GLU A 148 2.08 16.74 8.79
N ILE A 149 0.90 17.36 8.58
CA ILE A 149 -0.38 16.82 9.07
C ILE A 149 -0.65 15.42 8.48
N PHE A 150 -0.41 15.24 7.18
CA PHE A 150 -0.63 13.95 6.54
C PHE A 150 0.32 12.89 7.13
N HIS A 151 1.60 13.22 7.27
CA HIS A 151 2.63 12.32 7.79
C HIS A 151 2.41 11.95 9.27
N GLU A 152 2.23 12.95 10.14
CA GLU A 152 2.22 12.75 11.60
C GLU A 152 0.83 12.37 12.13
N LEU A 153 -0.24 12.87 11.50
CA LEU A 153 -1.60 12.66 12.00
C LEU A 153 -2.38 11.64 11.18
N PHE A 154 -2.44 11.78 9.86
CA PHE A 154 -3.33 10.94 9.04
C PHE A 154 -2.74 9.57 8.72
N ALA A 155 -1.44 9.49 8.44
CA ALA A 155 -0.80 8.20 8.13
C ALA A 155 -0.93 7.20 9.29
N THR A 156 -1.03 7.70 10.53
CA THR A 156 -1.14 6.90 11.75
C THR A 156 -2.53 6.91 12.39
N ASP A 157 -3.55 7.47 11.73
CA ASP A 157 -4.90 7.57 12.31
C ASP A 157 -5.67 6.26 12.17
N GLU A 158 -6.04 5.68 13.32
CA GLU A 158 -6.74 4.39 13.38
C GLU A 158 -8.18 4.48 12.84
N GLU A 159 -8.91 5.56 13.14
CA GLU A 159 -10.29 5.74 12.64
C GLU A 159 -10.33 5.89 11.12
N LEU A 160 -9.37 6.64 10.55
CA LEU A 160 -9.20 6.75 9.11
C LEU A 160 -8.85 5.39 8.49
N ALA A 161 -7.92 4.63 9.08
CA ALA A 161 -7.56 3.31 8.59
C ALA A 161 -8.76 2.36 8.58
N GLU A 162 -9.52 2.32 9.69
CA GLU A 162 -10.71 1.49 9.81
C GLU A 162 -11.78 1.88 8.77
N MET A 163 -12.01 3.17 8.54
CA MET A 163 -12.95 3.62 7.52
C MET A 163 -12.52 3.19 6.12
N LEU A 164 -11.23 3.28 5.78
CA LEU A 164 -10.73 2.83 4.49
C LEU A 164 -10.93 1.32 4.31
N GLU A 165 -10.59 0.52 5.32
CA GLU A 165 -10.76 -0.94 5.34
C GLU A 165 -12.22 -1.35 5.14
N GLN A 166 -13.15 -0.71 5.84
CA GLN A 166 -14.59 -1.00 5.74
C GLN A 166 -15.15 -0.72 4.33
N ASN A 167 -14.59 0.25 3.62
CA ASN A 167 -15.06 0.66 2.31
C ASN A 167 -14.43 -0.13 1.15
N SER A 168 -13.25 -0.71 1.35
CA SER A 168 -12.62 -1.53 0.32
C SER A 168 -11.69 -2.58 0.91
N ILE A 169 -11.93 -3.85 0.52
CA ILE A 169 -11.00 -4.97 0.76
C ILE A 169 -9.61 -4.76 0.14
N TYR A 170 -9.46 -3.79 -0.77
CA TYR A 170 -8.17 -3.46 -1.39
C TYR A 170 -7.44 -2.32 -0.66
N TRP A 171 -8.11 -1.65 0.28
CA TRP A 171 -7.55 -0.61 1.14
C TRP A 171 -7.32 -1.11 2.57
N GLU A 172 -7.33 -2.42 2.73
CA GLU A 172 -6.74 -3.07 3.89
C GLU A 172 -5.23 -3.10 3.67
N ASP A 173 -4.49 -2.55 4.62
CA ASP A 173 -3.19 -3.10 4.88
C ASP A 173 -3.41 -4.31 5.77
N ASP A 174 -2.70 -5.41 5.53
CA ASP A 174 -2.64 -6.55 6.44
C ASP A 174 -1.98 -6.16 7.80
N LEU A 175 -2.07 -4.90 8.27
CA LEU A 175 -1.48 -4.27 9.45
C LEU A 175 -1.79 -4.95 10.79
N LYS A 176 -2.71 -5.91 10.81
CA LYS A 176 -2.83 -6.79 11.97
C LYS A 176 -1.49 -7.46 12.18
N CYS A 177 -0.96 -7.34 13.39
CA CYS A 177 0.21 -8.07 13.85
C CYS A 177 0.10 -9.51 13.35
N THR A 178 0.87 -9.85 12.31
CA THR A 178 0.79 -11.18 11.74
C THR A 178 1.59 -12.03 12.68
N GLU A 179 0.88 -12.75 13.54
CA GLU A 179 1.47 -13.72 14.43
C GLU A 179 1.85 -14.94 13.61
N LYS A 180 3.16 -15.15 13.44
CA LYS A 180 3.71 -16.26 12.68
C LYS A 180 4.21 -17.30 13.66
N ALA A 181 3.75 -18.52 13.50
CA ALA A 181 4.17 -19.69 14.25
C ALA A 181 4.65 -20.76 13.28
N GLU A 182 5.84 -21.31 13.51
CA GLU A 182 6.29 -22.50 12.78
C GLU A 182 5.66 -23.75 13.41
N THR A 183 4.96 -24.54 12.60
CA THR A 183 4.28 -25.76 13.04
C THR A 183 4.64 -26.93 12.11
N GLU A 184 4.72 -28.14 12.66
CA GLU A 184 5.01 -29.35 11.85
C GLU A 184 3.85 -29.70 10.90
N GLU A 185 2.61 -29.45 11.33
CA GLU A 185 1.40 -29.58 10.53
C GLU A 185 0.60 -28.28 10.58
N ARG A 186 0.04 -27.86 9.44
CA ARG A 186 -0.86 -26.70 9.38
C ARG A 186 -2.13 -27.05 10.16
N PRO A 187 -2.50 -26.30 11.21
CA PRO A 187 -3.71 -26.57 11.96
C PRO A 187 -4.94 -26.47 11.06
N ALA A 188 -5.98 -27.25 11.39
CA ALA A 188 -7.29 -27.10 10.76
C ALA A 188 -7.79 -25.66 10.96
N SER A 189 -8.63 -25.16 10.04
CA SER A 189 -9.11 -23.77 10.02
C SER A 189 -10.06 -23.40 11.17
N GLU A 190 -10.01 -24.10 12.30
CA GLU A 190 -10.78 -23.82 13.51
C GLU A 190 -9.95 -22.91 14.43
N ASP A 191 -10.54 -21.81 14.91
CA ASP A 191 -9.86 -20.77 15.67
C ASP A 191 -9.13 -21.32 16.92
N GLU A 192 -9.69 -22.34 17.58
CA GLU A 192 -9.09 -23.00 18.76
C GLU A 192 -7.78 -23.75 18.43
N ALA A 193 -7.71 -24.41 17.26
CA ALA A 193 -6.52 -25.14 16.84
C ALA A 193 -5.38 -24.18 16.44
N VAL A 194 -5.75 -23.04 15.85
CA VAL A 194 -4.81 -21.97 15.53
C VAL A 194 -4.27 -21.33 16.81
N GLU A 195 -5.12 -21.03 17.80
CA GLU A 195 -4.68 -20.48 19.09
C GLU A 195 -3.75 -21.43 19.85
N GLN A 196 -4.06 -22.73 19.86
CA GLN A 196 -3.21 -23.72 20.51
C GLN A 196 -1.83 -23.82 19.84
N ALA A 197 -1.80 -23.86 18.51
CA ALA A 197 -0.55 -23.89 17.75
C ALA A 197 0.29 -22.62 17.96
N LEU A 198 -0.35 -21.45 18.00
CA LEU A 198 0.32 -20.18 18.33
C LEU A 198 0.89 -20.20 19.76
N ALA A 199 0.16 -20.76 20.73
CA ALA A 199 0.61 -20.87 22.11
C ALA A 199 1.82 -21.82 22.25
N GLU A 200 1.82 -22.94 21.55
CA GLU A 200 2.94 -23.89 21.50
C GLU A 200 4.17 -23.27 20.84
N ALA A 201 4.00 -22.57 19.71
CA ALA A 201 5.08 -21.86 19.04
C ALA A 201 5.68 -20.72 19.88
N ARG A 202 4.85 -20.01 20.66
CA ARG A 202 5.30 -19.00 21.65
C ARG A 202 6.21 -19.64 22.71
N GLN A 203 5.88 -20.84 23.18
CA GLN A 203 6.70 -21.56 24.17
C GLN A 203 7.98 -22.15 23.56
N ALA A 204 7.92 -22.58 22.30
CA ALA A 204 9.06 -23.15 21.58
C ALA A 204 10.07 -22.10 21.06
N GLY A 205 9.74 -20.81 21.17
CA GLY A 205 10.55 -19.73 20.60
C GLY A 205 10.47 -19.63 19.07
N ALA A 206 9.51 -20.34 18.45
CA ALA A 206 9.23 -20.35 17.02
C ALA A 206 8.08 -19.39 16.64
N TYR A 207 7.83 -18.39 17.49
CA TYR A 207 6.80 -17.37 17.31
C TYR A 207 7.43 -16.02 16.99
N GLN A 208 6.88 -15.34 15.99
CA GLN A 208 7.25 -13.99 15.63
C GLN A 208 6.02 -13.12 15.44
N SER A 209 6.05 -11.92 16.00
CA SER A 209 5.08 -10.86 15.75
C SER A 209 5.75 -9.85 14.81
N LEU A 210 5.27 -9.76 13.57
CA LEU A 210 5.70 -8.73 12.62
C LEU A 210 4.58 -7.71 12.42
N ARG A 211 4.92 -6.42 12.54
CA ARG A 211 4.12 -5.36 11.95
C ARG A 211 4.53 -5.25 10.49
N LEU A 212 3.54 -5.14 9.60
CA LEU A 212 3.77 -4.80 8.21
C LEU A 212 4.15 -3.33 8.12
N GLU A 213 5.45 -3.04 8.12
CA GLU A 213 5.96 -1.78 7.61
C GLU A 213 5.89 -1.85 6.07
N ASN A 214 5.28 -0.86 5.39
CA ASN A 214 5.17 -0.75 3.93
C ASN A 214 4.10 -1.62 3.21
N GLY A 215 2.91 -1.78 3.81
CA GLY A 215 1.74 -2.34 3.12
C GLY A 215 1.29 -1.51 1.90
N PRO A 216 0.38 -2.02 1.05
CA PRO A 216 -0.12 -1.29 -0.12
C PRO A 216 -0.70 0.10 0.18
N VAL A 217 -1.40 0.27 1.32
CA VAL A 217 -1.95 1.55 1.76
C VAL A 217 -0.84 2.45 2.31
N GLU A 218 0.09 1.93 3.11
CA GLU A 218 1.29 2.68 3.50
C GLU A 218 2.07 3.21 2.30
N ILE A 219 2.27 2.39 1.26
CA ILE A 219 2.90 2.83 0.00
C ILE A 219 2.12 3.99 -0.63
N VAL A 220 0.78 3.91 -0.64
CA VAL A 220 -0.07 4.99 -1.17
C VAL A 220 0.03 6.26 -0.35
N LYS A 221 0.01 6.17 1.00
CA LYS A 221 0.22 7.31 1.91
C LYS A 221 1.57 7.99 1.62
N ASP A 222 2.62 7.19 1.47
CA ASP A 222 3.95 7.63 1.04
C ASP A 222 3.93 8.39 -0.30
N PHE A 223 3.13 7.91 -1.25
CA PHE A 223 2.96 8.55 -2.55
C PHE A 223 2.20 9.86 -2.48
N VAL A 224 1.15 9.94 -1.66
CA VAL A 224 0.42 11.18 -1.37
C VAL A 224 1.38 12.21 -0.80
N GLU A 225 2.12 11.87 0.26
CA GLU A 225 3.10 12.75 0.89
C GLU A 225 4.14 13.24 -0.13
N LYS A 226 4.72 12.33 -0.93
CA LYS A 226 5.69 12.67 -1.99
C LYS A 226 5.09 13.53 -3.10
N THR A 227 3.79 13.46 -3.36
CA THR A 227 3.12 14.34 -4.32
C THR A 227 2.95 15.74 -3.73
N LEU A 228 2.40 15.83 -2.51
CA LEU A 228 2.20 17.09 -1.81
C LEU A 228 3.53 17.85 -1.63
N ARG A 229 4.58 17.16 -1.17
CA ARG A 229 5.92 17.73 -0.95
C ARG A 229 6.56 18.30 -2.21
N LYS A 230 6.23 17.76 -3.39
CA LYS A 230 6.74 18.24 -4.69
C LYS A 230 5.86 19.30 -5.33
N SER A 231 4.75 19.68 -4.71
CA SER A 231 3.87 20.71 -5.24
C SER A 231 4.57 22.07 -5.24
N GLU A 232 4.42 22.80 -6.35
CA GLU A 232 4.99 24.13 -6.56
C GLU A 232 3.88 25.13 -6.90
N GLU A 233 3.92 26.36 -6.37
CA GLU A 233 2.82 27.33 -6.49
C GLU A 233 2.38 27.59 -7.94
N GLU A 234 3.34 27.68 -8.85
CA GLU A 234 3.13 28.06 -10.26
C GLU A 234 2.46 26.98 -11.12
N ASN A 235 2.53 25.70 -10.70
CA ASN A 235 2.02 24.59 -11.50
C ASN A 235 0.56 24.29 -11.14
N ALA A 236 -0.28 23.98 -12.13
CA ALA A 236 -1.62 23.45 -11.85
C ALA A 236 -1.52 22.05 -11.22
N PHE A 237 -2.35 21.76 -10.21
CA PHE A 237 -2.28 20.45 -9.51
C PHE A 237 -2.53 19.26 -10.44
N ASP A 238 -3.32 19.43 -11.50
CA ASP A 238 -3.55 18.44 -12.56
C ASP A 238 -2.25 17.90 -13.19
N GLN A 239 -1.18 18.69 -13.21
CA GLN A 239 0.12 18.30 -13.75
C GLN A 239 0.96 17.54 -12.71
N GLU A 240 0.62 17.65 -11.43
CA GLU A 240 1.31 17.03 -10.30
C GLU A 240 0.68 15.69 -9.92
N ILE A 241 -0.60 15.47 -10.27
CA ILE A 241 -1.26 14.17 -10.16
C ILE A 241 -0.52 13.16 -11.03
N ARG A 242 0.16 12.22 -10.37
CA ARG A 242 0.89 11.14 -11.03
C ARG A 242 -0.10 10.22 -11.75
N PRO A 243 0.17 9.79 -12.98
CA PRO A 243 -0.64 8.77 -13.62
C PRO A 243 -0.58 7.46 -12.82
N ALA A 244 -1.59 6.60 -12.98
CA ALA A 244 -1.65 5.30 -12.31
C ALA A 244 -0.37 4.50 -12.55
N PHE A 245 -0.07 4.18 -13.80
CA PHE A 245 1.20 3.62 -14.25
C PHE A 245 2.13 4.71 -14.77
N LYS A 246 3.44 4.49 -14.62
CA LYS A 246 4.44 5.41 -15.18
C LYS A 246 4.40 5.41 -16.72
N ASP A 247 4.27 4.22 -17.28
CA ASP A 247 4.28 3.94 -18.72
C ASP A 247 3.53 2.61 -18.99
N GLU A 248 3.31 2.30 -20.27
CA GLU A 248 2.66 1.05 -20.69
C GLU A 248 3.47 -0.20 -20.30
N ASP A 249 4.78 -0.05 -20.08
CA ASP A 249 5.65 -1.16 -19.69
C ASP A 249 5.32 -1.66 -18.28
N ASP A 250 4.98 -0.77 -17.33
CA ASP A 250 4.59 -1.18 -15.98
C ASP A 250 3.20 -1.86 -15.94
N GLU A 251 2.23 -1.42 -16.75
CA GLU A 251 0.95 -2.14 -16.85
C GLU A 251 1.15 -3.53 -17.48
N ARG A 252 1.96 -3.60 -18.54
CA ARG A 252 2.34 -4.87 -19.17
C ARG A 252 3.09 -5.77 -18.19
N PHE A 253 3.96 -5.21 -17.35
CA PHE A 253 4.68 -5.93 -16.30
C PHE A 253 3.70 -6.64 -15.35
N ALA A 254 2.68 -5.93 -14.84
CA ALA A 254 1.67 -6.51 -13.97
C ALA A 254 0.95 -7.70 -14.60
N ARG A 255 0.39 -7.52 -15.80
CA ARG A 255 -0.36 -8.57 -16.50
C ARG A 255 0.52 -9.76 -16.87
N MET A 256 1.73 -9.50 -17.37
CA MET A 256 2.62 -10.56 -17.85
C MET A 256 3.20 -11.35 -16.68
N LEU A 257 3.63 -10.70 -15.60
CA LEU A 257 4.16 -11.39 -14.42
C LEU A 257 3.08 -12.32 -13.83
N PHE A 258 1.87 -11.82 -13.65
CA PHE A 258 0.75 -12.60 -13.14
C PHE A 258 0.39 -13.79 -14.03
N ARG A 259 0.14 -13.54 -15.33
CA ARG A 259 -0.25 -14.59 -16.29
C ARG A 259 0.82 -15.67 -16.42
N GLN A 260 2.08 -15.28 -16.58
CA GLN A 260 3.16 -16.27 -16.78
C GLN A 260 3.37 -17.10 -15.52
N THR A 261 3.32 -16.49 -14.32
CA THR A 261 3.46 -17.22 -13.05
C THR A 261 2.38 -18.29 -12.92
N LEU A 262 1.11 -17.95 -13.15
CA LEU A 262 0.02 -18.91 -13.01
C LEU A 262 0.01 -19.98 -14.12
N LEU A 263 0.22 -19.60 -15.38
CA LEU A 263 0.23 -20.54 -16.51
C LEU A 263 1.40 -21.52 -16.46
N LYS A 264 2.54 -21.09 -15.92
CA LYS A 264 3.79 -21.85 -15.92
C LYS A 264 4.18 -22.39 -14.55
N TYR A 265 3.31 -22.25 -13.55
CA TYR A 265 3.58 -22.66 -12.17
C TYR A 265 4.17 -24.07 -12.07
N SER A 266 3.49 -25.08 -12.64
CA SER A 266 3.97 -26.47 -12.60
C SER A 266 5.25 -26.72 -13.39
N GLU A 267 5.50 -25.96 -14.46
CA GLU A 267 6.74 -26.07 -15.24
C GLU A 267 7.92 -25.44 -14.48
N GLN A 268 7.67 -24.31 -13.83
CA GLN A 268 8.65 -23.57 -13.04
C GLN A 268 9.02 -24.32 -11.76
N MET A 269 8.06 -24.94 -11.08
CA MET A 269 8.34 -25.80 -9.93
C MET A 269 9.32 -26.93 -10.26
N LYS A 270 9.23 -27.55 -11.45
CA LYS A 270 10.20 -28.56 -11.90
C LYS A 270 11.62 -28.03 -12.12
N LEU A 271 11.78 -26.72 -12.32
CA LEU A 271 13.08 -26.06 -12.40
C LEU A 271 13.63 -25.68 -11.02
N ILE A 272 12.73 -25.37 -10.07
CA ILE A 272 13.03 -25.01 -8.69
C ILE A 272 13.43 -26.25 -7.88
N GLU A 273 12.68 -27.34 -7.98
CA GLU A 273 12.85 -28.57 -7.21
C GLU A 273 14.31 -29.10 -7.15
N PRO A 274 15.07 -29.19 -8.27
CA PRO A 274 16.44 -29.70 -8.23
C PRO A 274 17.44 -28.78 -7.52
N VAL A 275 17.05 -27.54 -7.24
CA VAL A 275 17.88 -26.51 -6.60
C VAL A 275 17.57 -26.41 -5.09
N LEU A 276 16.46 -26.99 -4.64
CA LEU A 276 16.15 -27.10 -3.23
C LEU A 276 17.22 -27.98 -2.54
N SER A 277 17.72 -27.52 -1.40
CA SER A 277 18.72 -28.27 -0.63
C SER A 277 18.16 -29.61 -0.16
N THR A 278 19.03 -30.59 0.12
CA THR A 278 18.63 -31.94 0.60
C THR A 278 17.78 -31.96 1.87
N GLU A 279 17.77 -30.87 2.63
CA GLU A 279 16.94 -30.72 3.84
C GLU A 279 15.49 -30.32 3.54
N TRP A 280 15.18 -29.90 2.30
CA TRP A 280 13.88 -29.36 1.89
C TRP A 280 13.31 -30.18 0.72
N SER A 281 12.25 -30.95 0.96
CA SER A 281 11.43 -31.53 -0.11
C SER A 281 10.36 -30.52 -0.56
N SER A 282 9.93 -30.59 -1.82
CA SER A 282 8.83 -29.73 -2.33
C SER A 282 7.53 -29.89 -1.56
N GLU A 283 7.33 -31.03 -0.89
CA GLU A 283 6.19 -31.32 -0.03
C GLU A 283 6.18 -30.55 1.31
N ARG A 284 7.31 -29.94 1.71
CA ARG A 284 7.43 -29.15 2.96
C ARG A 284 7.53 -27.65 2.71
N LEU A 285 7.44 -27.23 1.45
CA LEU A 285 7.56 -25.83 1.08
C LEU A 285 6.24 -25.12 1.39
N ALA A 286 6.30 -24.03 2.16
CA ALA A 286 5.13 -23.20 2.39
C ALA A 286 4.59 -22.65 1.05
N ASP A 287 3.27 -22.64 0.86
CA ASP A 287 2.65 -22.21 -0.40
C ASP A 287 3.08 -20.80 -0.81
N ILE A 288 3.27 -19.90 0.17
CA ILE A 288 3.74 -18.53 -0.06
C ILE A 288 5.19 -18.50 -0.56
N ASP A 289 6.07 -19.33 -0.01
CA ASP A 289 7.48 -19.41 -0.42
C ASP A 289 7.59 -20.03 -1.81
N ALA A 290 6.80 -21.06 -2.10
CA ALA A 290 6.69 -21.63 -3.44
C ALA A 290 6.26 -20.55 -4.46
N LEU A 291 5.25 -19.76 -4.13
CA LEU A 291 4.78 -18.69 -5.01
C LEU A 291 5.82 -17.58 -5.19
N LEU A 292 6.51 -17.16 -4.13
CA LEU A 292 7.60 -16.17 -4.20
C LEU A 292 8.73 -16.65 -5.13
N LEU A 293 9.13 -17.91 -5.01
CA LEU A 293 10.14 -18.51 -5.89
C LEU A 293 9.66 -18.58 -7.35
N ASN A 294 8.40 -18.95 -7.60
CA ASN A 294 7.80 -18.95 -8.94
C ASN A 294 7.75 -17.55 -9.54
N LEU A 295 7.37 -16.54 -8.76
CA LEU A 295 7.35 -15.15 -9.21
C LEU A 295 8.76 -14.66 -9.56
N GLY A 296 9.75 -14.92 -8.70
CA GLY A 296 11.16 -14.60 -8.97
C GLY A 296 11.70 -15.28 -10.21
N LEU A 297 11.42 -16.58 -10.39
CA LEU A 297 11.81 -17.33 -11.57
C LEU A 297 11.09 -16.83 -12.84
N THR A 298 9.81 -16.49 -12.75
CA THR A 298 9.06 -15.85 -13.83
C THR A 298 9.73 -14.54 -14.22
N GLU A 299 10.11 -13.72 -13.25
CA GLU A 299 10.78 -12.45 -13.52
C GLU A 299 12.17 -12.66 -14.17
N PHE A 300 12.90 -13.70 -13.78
CA PHE A 300 14.14 -14.08 -14.46
C PHE A 300 13.93 -14.41 -15.94
N LEU A 301 12.94 -15.22 -16.25
CA LEU A 301 12.75 -15.77 -17.60
C LEU A 301 12.09 -14.80 -18.57
N TYR A 302 11.15 -13.98 -18.10
CA TYR A 302 10.29 -13.18 -18.98
C TYR A 302 10.63 -11.68 -19.01
N PHE A 303 11.51 -11.21 -18.12
CA PHE A 303 11.84 -9.79 -17.98
C PHE A 303 13.36 -9.55 -18.07
N PRO A 304 13.96 -9.62 -19.28
CA PRO A 304 15.40 -9.56 -19.46
C PRO A 304 16.03 -8.21 -19.08
N MET A 305 15.23 -7.14 -19.03
CA MET A 305 15.71 -5.79 -18.67
C MET A 305 15.82 -5.55 -17.16
N ILE A 306 15.35 -6.49 -16.33
CA ILE A 306 15.47 -6.38 -14.87
C ILE A 306 16.66 -7.21 -14.40
N PRO A 307 17.72 -6.59 -13.83
CA PRO A 307 18.88 -7.29 -13.29
C PRO A 307 18.51 -8.36 -12.26
N THR A 308 19.26 -9.46 -12.25
CA THR A 308 18.92 -10.61 -11.38
C THR A 308 18.95 -10.26 -9.90
N GLN A 309 19.93 -9.46 -9.46
CA GLN A 309 20.03 -9.02 -8.06
C GLN A 309 18.85 -8.16 -7.62
N ILE A 310 18.31 -7.31 -8.52
CA ILE A 310 17.14 -6.49 -8.19
C ILE A 310 15.94 -7.39 -7.97
N THR A 311 15.67 -8.32 -8.90
CA THR A 311 14.60 -9.32 -8.74
C THR A 311 14.74 -10.06 -7.41
N ILE A 312 15.94 -10.57 -7.07
CA ILE A 312 16.17 -11.29 -5.81
C ILE A 312 15.82 -10.42 -4.60
N ASN A 313 16.39 -9.23 -4.52
CA ASN A 313 16.17 -8.33 -3.38
C ASN A 313 14.68 -8.03 -3.17
N GLU A 314 13.93 -7.79 -4.25
CA GLU A 314 12.51 -7.48 -4.19
C GLU A 314 11.68 -8.65 -3.64
N TYR A 315 11.96 -9.88 -4.06
CA TYR A 315 11.24 -11.06 -3.53
C TYR A 315 11.71 -11.47 -2.14
N VAL A 316 12.96 -11.17 -1.77
CA VAL A 316 13.44 -11.32 -0.39
C VAL A 316 12.74 -10.34 0.54
N GLU A 317 12.55 -9.09 0.13
CA GLU A 317 11.73 -8.15 0.90
C GLU A 317 10.31 -8.69 1.04
N LEU A 318 9.65 -9.11 -0.05
CA LEU A 318 8.31 -9.71 0.06
C LEU A 318 8.27 -10.92 1.00
N ALA A 319 9.30 -11.79 1.00
CA ALA A 319 9.38 -12.93 1.90
C ALA A 319 9.40 -12.52 3.37
N LYS A 320 10.11 -11.44 3.74
CA LYS A 320 10.10 -10.91 5.12
C LYS A 320 8.69 -10.50 5.57
N HIS A 321 7.91 -9.92 4.66
CA HIS A 321 6.57 -9.41 4.96
C HIS A 321 5.54 -10.53 4.99
N PHE A 322 5.52 -11.40 3.97
CA PHE A 322 4.44 -12.38 3.75
C PHE A 322 4.75 -13.80 4.28
N SER A 323 5.99 -14.12 4.64
CA SER A 323 6.41 -15.48 5.05
C SER A 323 7.17 -15.49 6.39
N THR A 324 7.87 -16.57 6.76
CA THR A 324 8.49 -16.70 8.10
C THR A 324 9.84 -15.97 8.22
N ALA A 325 10.38 -15.89 9.44
CA ALA A 325 11.69 -15.30 9.74
C ALA A 325 12.82 -15.87 8.85
N HIS A 326 12.75 -17.18 8.58
CA HIS A 326 13.77 -17.91 7.83
C HIS A 326 13.55 -17.84 6.31
N SER A 327 12.32 -17.60 5.86
CA SER A 327 11.95 -17.56 4.45
C SER A 327 12.73 -16.55 3.63
N ALA A 328 13.06 -15.38 4.18
CA ALA A 328 13.86 -14.37 3.47
C ALA A 328 15.24 -14.91 3.05
N SER A 329 15.93 -15.59 3.97
CA SER A 329 17.25 -16.19 3.69
C SER A 329 17.15 -17.38 2.74
N PHE A 330 16.08 -18.17 2.86
CA PHE A 330 15.80 -19.31 2.01
C PHE A 330 15.49 -18.86 0.57
N VAL A 331 14.56 -17.93 0.38
CA VAL A 331 14.20 -17.36 -0.92
C VAL A 331 15.43 -16.75 -1.60
N ASN A 332 16.26 -16.02 -0.85
CA ASN A 332 17.52 -15.48 -1.37
C ASN A 332 18.41 -16.60 -1.92
N GLY A 333 18.70 -17.63 -1.10
CA GLY A 333 19.62 -18.70 -1.48
C GLY A 333 19.15 -19.51 -2.69
N VAL A 334 17.85 -19.80 -2.77
CA VAL A 334 17.28 -20.55 -3.90
C VAL A 334 17.26 -19.71 -5.18
N LEU A 335 16.85 -18.43 -5.12
CA LEU A 335 16.86 -17.56 -6.29
C LEU A 335 18.28 -17.28 -6.80
N ASP A 336 19.27 -17.13 -5.91
CA ASP A 336 20.68 -17.00 -6.28
C ASP A 336 21.19 -18.24 -7.03
N ALA A 337 20.84 -19.43 -6.54
CA ALA A 337 21.22 -20.69 -7.19
C ALA A 337 20.51 -20.88 -8.53
N LEU A 338 19.23 -20.51 -8.64
CA LEU A 338 18.49 -20.51 -9.89
C LEU A 338 19.08 -19.54 -10.91
N ALA A 339 19.41 -18.32 -10.49
CA ALA A 339 20.02 -17.32 -11.36
C ALA A 339 21.35 -17.82 -11.95
N ARG A 340 22.21 -18.44 -11.13
CA ARG A 340 23.46 -19.06 -11.59
C ARG A 340 23.22 -20.19 -12.60
N LYS A 341 22.34 -21.14 -12.28
CA LYS A 341 21.99 -22.26 -13.15
C LYS A 341 21.44 -21.81 -14.50
N LEU A 342 20.52 -20.84 -14.50
CA LEU A 342 19.93 -20.30 -15.73
C LEU A 342 20.96 -19.57 -16.60
N LYS A 343 21.95 -18.91 -16.00
CA LYS A 343 23.09 -18.29 -16.72
C LYS A 343 23.98 -19.35 -17.35
N GLU A 344 24.33 -20.39 -16.61
CA GLU A 344 25.15 -21.51 -17.10
C GLU A 344 24.48 -22.27 -18.26
N GLU A 345 23.15 -22.45 -18.19
CA GLU A 345 22.34 -23.05 -19.25
C GLU A 345 22.07 -22.11 -20.43
N GLY A 346 22.50 -20.84 -20.36
CA GLY A 346 22.25 -19.83 -21.40
C GLY A 346 20.78 -19.43 -21.56
N LYS A 347 19.93 -19.73 -20.56
CA LYS A 347 18.50 -19.39 -20.56
C LYS A 347 18.24 -17.92 -20.24
N ILE A 348 19.17 -17.29 -19.53
CA ILE A 348 19.17 -15.85 -19.29
C ILE A 348 20.54 -15.26 -19.62
N LEU A 349 20.55 -14.06 -20.18
CA LEU A 349 21.77 -13.32 -20.55
C LEU A 349 22.01 -12.07 -19.69
N LYS A 350 21.11 -11.82 -18.73
CA LYS A 350 21.14 -10.62 -17.86
C LYS A 350 22.11 -10.79 -16.70
N GLN A 351 22.73 -9.69 -16.29
CA GLN A 351 23.65 -9.66 -15.14
C GLN A 351 22.92 -9.72 -13.81
#